data_AF-A0A920KWW2-F1
#
_entry.id   AF-A0A920KWW2-F1
#
_cell.length_a   1.000
_cell.length_b   1.000
_cell.length_c   1.000
_cell.angle_alpha   90.00
_cell.angle_beta   90.00
_cell.angle_gamma   90.00
#
_symmetry.space_group_name_H-M   'P 1'
#
loop_
_entity.id
_entity.type
_entity.pdbx_description
1 polymer ?
#
loop_
_entity_poly.entity_id
_entity_poly.type
_entity_poly.pdbx_seq_one_letter_code
_entity_poly.pdbx_strand_id
1 'polypeptide(L)'
;MKTTQAVKQNAHPSFIIYDASAGSGKTYSLVRSYLQATLHTNRPENYQSILAITFTNKAAHEMKTRVLTQLKEFSSKKILLEPTEMFQEIVKQCGVDKEVVHQRAAKVLHHILQNYGHFSITTIDSLTHQIVRTFARDLGLSSTFEVILETELLLEQAVDLLIEQTGENKQQTKILTDFVIQKASDNKSWT
;
A
#
# COMPACT_ATOMS: atom_id res chain seq x y z
N MET A 1 -21.08 22.67 -28.23
CA MET A 1 -20.16 23.40 -27.32
C MET A 1 -19.20 22.37 -26.75
N LYS A 2 -17.98 22.29 -27.31
CA LYS A 2 -16.69 22.65 -26.66
C LYS A 2 -16.46 21.86 -25.35
N THR A 3 -15.42 21.04 -25.20
CA THR A 3 -14.04 21.29 -25.64
C THR A 3 -13.27 19.97 -25.80
N THR A 4 -12.63 19.81 -26.95
CA THR A 4 -11.50 18.93 -27.25
C THR A 4 -10.35 19.16 -26.26
N GLN A 5 -9.59 18.12 -25.90
CA GLN A 5 -8.14 18.27 -25.86
C GLN A 5 -7.42 16.98 -26.24
N ALA A 6 -6.62 17.13 -27.29
CA ALA A 6 -5.69 16.14 -27.80
C ALA A 6 -4.51 16.01 -26.82
N VAL A 7 -4.13 14.78 -26.50
CA VAL A 7 -2.87 14.49 -25.82
C VAL A 7 -1.77 14.46 -26.89
N LYS A 8 -0.85 15.42 -26.83
CA LYS A 8 0.43 15.39 -27.55
C LYS A 8 1.51 14.82 -26.63
N GLN A 9 2.39 13.98 -27.22
CA GLN A 9 3.78 13.67 -26.86
C GLN A 9 4.09 12.76 -25.65
N ASN A 10 4.57 11.53 -25.95
CA ASN A 10 5.96 11.04 -25.79
C ASN A 10 5.96 9.50 -25.79
N ALA A 11 7.00 8.89 -26.39
CA ALA A 11 7.17 7.43 -26.42
C ALA A 11 7.32 6.91 -24.98
N HIS A 12 6.32 6.15 -24.53
CA HIS A 12 6.12 5.64 -23.16
C HIS A 12 6.04 6.73 -22.07
N PRO A 13 4.83 7.18 -21.67
CA PRO A 13 4.73 8.08 -20.53
C PRO A 13 5.14 7.33 -19.26
N SER A 14 6.09 7.88 -18.50
CA SER A 14 6.55 7.33 -17.21
C SER A 14 5.43 7.24 -16.16
N PHE A 15 4.28 7.88 -16.43
CA PHE A 15 3.11 7.89 -15.57
C PHE A 15 1.84 7.70 -16.39
N ILE A 16 0.98 6.78 -15.95
CA ILE A 16 -0.37 6.59 -16.50
C ILE A 16 -1.35 6.92 -15.38
N ILE A 17 -2.16 7.96 -15.60
CA ILE A 17 -3.17 8.41 -14.63
C ILE A 17 -4.52 7.88 -15.08
N TYR A 18 -5.20 7.17 -14.18
CA TYR A 18 -6.56 6.68 -14.40
C TYR A 18 -7.54 7.50 -13.56
N ASP A 19 -8.23 8.43 -14.19
CA ASP A 19 -9.36 9.12 -13.56
C ASP A 19 -10.55 8.18 -13.46
N ALA A 20 -11.09 8.06 -12.26
CA ALA A 20 -12.06 7.02 -12.03
C ALA A 20 -13.06 7.41 -10.93
N SER A 21 -14.30 7.69 -11.34
CA SER A 21 -15.44 8.03 -10.50
C SER A 21 -16.05 6.79 -9.83
N ALA A 22 -16.99 6.96 -8.90
CA ALA A 22 -17.70 5.83 -8.29
C ALA A 22 -18.35 4.96 -9.39
N GLY A 23 -18.22 3.62 -9.29
CA GLY A 23 -18.77 2.69 -10.28
C GLY A 23 -17.98 2.55 -11.60
N SER A 24 -16.90 3.29 -11.81
CA SER A 24 -16.16 3.32 -13.08
C SER A 24 -15.22 2.12 -13.32
N GLY A 25 -15.33 1.03 -12.56
CA GLY A 25 -14.47 -0.14 -12.72
C GLY A 25 -13.00 0.06 -12.32
N LYS A 26 -12.70 0.99 -11.39
CA LYS A 26 -11.34 1.23 -10.84
C LYS A 26 -10.57 -0.04 -10.54
N THR A 27 -11.16 -0.86 -9.68
CA THR A 27 -10.53 -2.08 -9.17
C THR A 27 -10.30 -3.09 -10.29
N TYR A 28 -11.25 -3.19 -11.24
CA TYR A 28 -11.08 -4.04 -12.43
C TYR A 28 -9.88 -3.59 -13.26
N SER A 29 -9.76 -2.28 -13.52
CA SER A 29 -8.66 -1.70 -14.29
C SER A 29 -7.30 -1.90 -13.63
N LEU A 30 -7.21 -1.74 -12.31
CA LEU A 30 -5.98 -1.99 -11.55
C LEU A 30 -5.58 -3.46 -11.55
N VAL A 31 -6.52 -4.38 -11.32
CA VAL A 31 -6.27 -5.82 -11.37
C VAL A 31 -5.81 -6.24 -12.76
N ARG A 32 -6.47 -5.74 -13.82
CA ARG A 32 -6.05 -6.00 -15.20
C ARG A 32 -4.64 -5.51 -15.46
N SER A 33 -4.31 -4.28 -15.06
CA SER A 33 -2.97 -3.69 -15.27
C SER A 33 -1.89 -4.49 -14.53
N TYR A 34 -2.18 -4.93 -13.29
CA TYR A 34 -1.28 -5.78 -12.52
C TYR A 34 -1.04 -7.13 -13.21
N LEU A 35 -2.11 -7.79 -13.67
CA LEU A 35 -2.03 -9.07 -14.36
C LEU A 35 -1.29 -8.95 -15.69
N GLN A 36 -1.54 -7.88 -16.44
CA GLN A 36 -0.84 -7.58 -17.69
C GLN A 36 0.67 -7.45 -17.45
N ALA A 37 1.08 -6.62 -16.48
CA ALA A 37 2.48 -6.45 -16.10
C ALA A 37 3.10 -7.78 -15.64
N THR A 38 2.34 -8.58 -14.88
CA THR A 38 2.79 -9.89 -14.38
C THR A 38 3.00 -10.91 -15.51
N LEU A 39 2.05 -11.02 -16.44
CA LEU A 39 1.98 -12.06 -17.46
C LEU A 39 2.67 -11.68 -18.79
N HIS A 40 3.19 -10.45 -18.90
CA HIS A 40 3.86 -9.97 -20.10
C HIS A 40 5.11 -10.81 -20.47
N THR A 41 5.79 -11.38 -19.47
CA THR A 41 6.98 -12.22 -19.66
C THR A 41 6.67 -13.70 -19.36
N ASN A 42 7.57 -14.60 -19.77
CA ASN A 42 7.48 -16.03 -19.41
C ASN A 42 8.09 -16.34 -18.03
N ARG A 43 8.51 -15.33 -17.27
CA ARG A 43 9.21 -15.47 -16.00
C ARG A 43 8.20 -15.48 -14.85
N PRO A 44 7.99 -16.61 -14.15
CA PRO A 44 6.98 -16.69 -13.09
C PRO A 44 7.26 -15.76 -11.92
N GLU A 45 8.51 -15.39 -11.66
CA GLU A 45 8.96 -14.48 -10.61
C GLU A 45 8.72 -12.99 -10.93
N ASN A 46 8.28 -12.66 -12.14
CA ASN A 46 8.13 -11.27 -12.60
C ASN A 46 7.21 -10.42 -11.70
N TYR A 47 6.19 -11.03 -11.07
CA TYR A 47 5.31 -10.33 -10.13
C TYR A 47 6.06 -9.73 -8.93
N GLN A 48 7.23 -10.28 -8.56
CA GLN A 48 8.02 -9.81 -7.42
C GLN A 48 8.61 -8.41 -7.66
N SER A 49 8.73 -8.00 -8.93
CA SER A 49 9.17 -6.67 -9.34
C SER A 49 8.05 -5.63 -9.35
N ILE A 50 6.80 -6.04 -9.11
CA ILE A 50 5.63 -5.18 -9.18
C ILE A 50 5.18 -4.84 -7.76
N LEU A 51 5.15 -3.54 -7.44
CA LEU A 51 4.64 -3.03 -6.18
C LEU A 51 3.28 -2.37 -6.40
N ALA A 52 2.24 -2.91 -5.76
CA ALA A 52 0.92 -2.28 -5.71
C ALA A 52 0.65 -1.76 -4.29
N ILE A 53 0.23 -0.50 -4.19
CA ILE A 53 0.06 0.20 -2.92
C ILE A 53 -1.39 0.68 -2.80
N THR A 54 -1.94 0.64 -1.60
CA THR A 54 -3.29 1.15 -1.30
C THR A 54 -3.36 1.83 0.06
N PHE A 55 -4.47 2.49 0.36
CA PHE A 55 -4.68 3.19 1.62
C PHE A 55 -5.07 2.27 2.78
N THR A 56 -5.72 1.12 2.53
CA THR A 56 -6.24 0.28 3.61
C THR A 56 -5.88 -1.19 3.45
N ASN A 57 -5.71 -1.88 4.58
CA ASN A 57 -5.47 -3.34 4.59
C ASN A 57 -6.59 -4.12 3.89
N LYS A 58 -7.85 -3.66 4.04
CA LYS A 58 -9.00 -4.26 3.37
C LYS A 58 -8.88 -4.19 1.85
N ALA A 59 -8.53 -3.03 1.31
CA ALA A 59 -8.33 -2.87 -0.14
C ALA A 59 -7.14 -3.69 -0.65
N ALA A 60 -6.07 -3.82 0.14
CA ALA A 60 -4.89 -4.61 -0.23
C ALA A 60 -5.28 -6.08 -0.32
N HIS A 61 -5.98 -6.58 0.70
CA HIS A 61 -6.48 -7.95 0.73
C HIS A 61 -7.47 -8.23 -0.40
N GLU A 62 -8.42 -7.33 -0.65
CA GLU A 62 -9.36 -7.46 -1.77
C GLU A 62 -8.62 -7.55 -3.11
N MET A 63 -7.63 -6.68 -3.33
CA MET A 63 -6.83 -6.68 -4.55
C MET A 63 -6.02 -7.98 -4.71
N LYS A 64 -5.40 -8.50 -3.65
CA LYS A 64 -4.74 -9.82 -3.65
C LYS A 64 -5.71 -10.93 -4.07
N THR A 65 -6.87 -10.99 -3.43
CA THR A 65 -7.89 -12.01 -3.70
C THR A 65 -8.37 -11.95 -5.15
N ARG A 66 -8.59 -10.76 -5.70
CA ARG A 66 -8.99 -10.59 -7.10
C ARG A 66 -7.90 -11.05 -8.07
N VAL A 67 -6.64 -10.66 -7.85
CA VAL A 67 -5.51 -11.10 -8.70
C VAL A 67 -5.37 -12.63 -8.67
N LEU A 68 -5.41 -13.25 -7.50
CA LEU A 68 -5.32 -14.71 -7.35
C LEU A 68 -6.50 -15.44 -8.00
N THR A 69 -7.70 -14.90 -7.85
CA THR A 69 -8.91 -15.44 -8.49
C THR A 69 -8.79 -15.43 -10.00
N GLN A 70 -8.35 -14.31 -10.59
CA GLN A 70 -8.14 -14.22 -12.04
C GLN A 70 -7.03 -15.16 -12.52
N LEU A 71 -5.90 -15.24 -11.80
CA LEU A 71 -4.83 -16.18 -12.14
C LEU A 71 -5.32 -17.63 -12.10
N LYS A 72 -6.14 -17.99 -11.10
CA LYS A 72 -6.76 -19.31 -10.99
C LYS A 72 -7.69 -19.58 -12.16
N GLU A 73 -8.54 -18.62 -12.51
CA GLU A 73 -9.44 -18.72 -13.66
C GLU A 73 -8.64 -18.89 -14.97
N PHE A 74 -7.61 -18.07 -15.19
CA PHE A 74 -6.76 -18.13 -16.37
C PHE A 74 -5.91 -19.41 -16.44
N SER A 75 -5.62 -20.03 -15.30
CA SER A 75 -4.93 -21.32 -15.22
C SER A 75 -5.84 -22.53 -15.46
N SER A 76 -7.16 -22.34 -15.52
CA SER A 76 -8.11 -23.42 -15.79
C SER A 76 -8.21 -23.70 -17.27
N LYS A 77 -8.24 -24.98 -17.69
CA LYS A 77 -8.46 -25.37 -19.09
C LYS A 77 -9.75 -24.80 -19.67
N LYS A 78 -10.74 -24.52 -18.81
CA LYS A 78 -12.00 -23.90 -19.21
C LYS A 78 -11.80 -22.55 -19.92
N ILE A 79 -10.79 -21.76 -19.53
CA ILE A 79 -10.56 -20.43 -20.11
C ILE A 79 -10.21 -20.48 -21.60
N LEU A 80 -9.66 -21.60 -22.07
CA LEU A 80 -9.32 -21.78 -23.49
C LEU A 80 -10.56 -21.98 -24.35
N LEU A 81 -11.63 -22.57 -23.77
CA LEU A 81 -12.92 -22.81 -24.43
C LEU A 81 -13.85 -21.59 -24.27
N GLU A 82 -13.93 -21.05 -23.06
CA GLU A 82 -14.79 -19.94 -22.68
C GLU A 82 -13.95 -18.80 -22.09
N PRO A 83 -13.22 -18.03 -22.93
CA PRO A 83 -12.34 -16.96 -22.46
C PRO A 83 -13.13 -15.75 -21.95
N THR A 84 -12.85 -15.31 -20.73
CA THR A 84 -13.42 -14.08 -20.16
C THR A 84 -12.91 -12.83 -20.88
N GLU A 85 -13.65 -11.72 -20.77
CA GLU A 85 -13.27 -10.44 -21.38
C GLU A 85 -11.86 -10.00 -20.97
N MET A 86 -11.54 -10.02 -19.67
CA MET A 86 -10.21 -9.67 -19.16
C MET A 86 -9.11 -10.57 -19.74
N PHE A 87 -9.35 -11.87 -19.86
CA PHE A 87 -8.37 -12.79 -20.44
C PHE A 87 -8.08 -12.44 -21.90
N GLN A 88 -9.11 -12.17 -22.69
CA GLN A 88 -8.96 -11.76 -24.09
C GLN A 88 -8.19 -10.44 -24.23
N GLU A 89 -8.46 -9.46 -23.36
CA GLU A 89 -7.72 -8.20 -23.31
C GLU A 89 -6.23 -8.41 -23.04
N ILE A 90 -5.89 -9.25 -22.05
CA ILE A 90 -4.50 -9.56 -21.69
C ILE A 90 -3.79 -10.30 -22.82
N VAL A 91 -4.44 -11.29 -23.44
CA VAL A 91 -3.91 -12.01 -24.61
C VAL A 91 -3.57 -11.03 -25.73
N LYS A 92 -4.51 -10.13 -26.07
CA LYS A 92 -4.31 -9.09 -27.09
C LYS A 92 -3.14 -8.16 -26.76
N GLN A 93 -3.00 -7.77 -25.50
CA GLN A 93 -1.93 -6.87 -25.06
C GLN A 93 -0.56 -7.53 -24.94
N CYS A 94 -0.50 -8.80 -24.55
CA CYS A 94 0.74 -9.56 -24.50
C CYS A 94 1.24 -9.94 -25.90
N GLY A 95 0.37 -9.96 -26.92
CA GLY A 95 0.73 -10.28 -28.30
C GLY A 95 1.15 -11.74 -28.48
N VAL A 96 0.61 -12.65 -27.67
CA VAL A 96 0.91 -14.09 -27.68
C VAL A 96 -0.38 -14.90 -27.67
N ASP A 97 -0.29 -16.19 -27.99
CA ASP A 97 -1.46 -17.09 -28.00
C ASP A 97 -2.09 -17.29 -26.62
N LYS A 98 -3.38 -17.64 -26.62
CA LYS A 98 -4.17 -17.91 -25.41
C LYS A 98 -3.52 -18.99 -24.55
N GLU A 99 -2.99 -20.03 -25.18
CA GLU A 99 -2.30 -21.15 -24.56
C GLU A 99 -1.07 -20.67 -23.77
N VAL A 100 -0.34 -19.69 -24.32
CA VAL A 100 0.85 -19.12 -23.67
C VAL A 100 0.44 -18.34 -22.42
N VAL A 101 -0.58 -17.49 -22.49
CA VAL A 101 -1.07 -16.73 -21.32
C VAL A 101 -1.62 -17.67 -20.25
N HIS A 102 -2.38 -18.70 -20.64
CA HIS A 102 -2.88 -19.73 -19.74
C HIS A 102 -1.76 -20.45 -18.99
N GLN A 103 -0.71 -20.89 -19.70
CA GLN A 103 0.45 -21.54 -19.08
C GLN A 103 1.22 -20.58 -18.15
N ARG A 104 1.39 -19.32 -18.55
CA ARG A 104 2.02 -18.29 -17.71
C ARG A 104 1.22 -18.05 -16.43
N ALA A 105 -0.10 -17.95 -16.53
CA ALA A 105 -0.98 -17.78 -15.36
C ALA A 105 -0.86 -18.95 -14.38
N ALA A 106 -0.82 -20.19 -14.88
CA ALA A 106 -0.61 -21.38 -14.04
C ALA A 106 0.75 -21.34 -13.31
N LYS A 107 1.84 -21.02 -14.03
CA LYS A 107 3.19 -20.92 -13.45
C LYS A 107 3.30 -19.80 -12.42
N VAL A 108 2.77 -18.62 -12.73
CA VAL A 108 2.75 -17.46 -11.83
C VAL A 108 1.93 -17.77 -10.58
N LEU A 109 0.72 -18.33 -10.73
CA LEU A 109 -0.11 -18.69 -9.58
C LEU A 109 0.61 -19.66 -8.65
N HIS A 110 1.19 -20.72 -9.21
CA HIS A 110 1.97 -21.68 -8.43
C HIS A 110 3.14 -21.01 -7.70
N HIS A 111 3.88 -20.14 -8.40
CA HIS A 111 5.00 -19.42 -7.82
C HIS A 111 4.58 -18.48 -6.68
N ILE A 112 3.47 -17.76 -6.83
CA ILE A 112 2.92 -16.91 -5.78
C ILE A 112 2.51 -17.73 -4.55
N LEU A 113 1.87 -18.88 -4.74
CA LEU A 113 1.44 -19.73 -3.62
C LEU A 113 2.63 -20.30 -2.84
N GLN A 114 3.74 -20.64 -3.50
CA GLN A 114 4.98 -21.08 -2.85
C GLN A 114 5.74 -19.91 -2.19
N ASN A 115 5.64 -18.71 -2.75
CA ASN A 115 6.44 -17.54 -2.36
C ASN A 115 5.54 -16.35 -2.01
N TYR A 116 4.52 -16.59 -1.17
CA TYR A 116 3.47 -15.60 -0.90
C TYR A 116 3.99 -14.32 -0.24
N GLY A 117 5.09 -14.42 0.52
CA GLY A 117 5.76 -13.27 1.14
C GLY A 117 6.29 -12.24 0.13
N HIS A 118 6.58 -12.65 -1.11
CA HIS A 118 7.03 -11.75 -2.18
C HIS A 118 5.87 -11.15 -3.00
N PHE A 119 4.62 -11.44 -2.64
CA PHE A 119 3.45 -10.88 -3.32
C PHE A 119 3.13 -9.47 -2.79
N SER A 120 3.83 -8.49 -3.37
CA SER A 120 3.92 -7.09 -2.92
C SER A 120 2.69 -6.23 -3.27
N ILE A 121 1.53 -6.62 -2.76
CA ILE A 121 0.34 -5.77 -2.68
C ILE A 121 0.16 -5.35 -1.22
N THR A 122 0.38 -4.07 -0.91
CA THR A 122 0.53 -3.61 0.47
C THR A 122 -0.09 -2.23 0.70
N THR A 123 -0.10 -1.76 1.94
CA THR A 123 -0.55 -0.40 2.27
C THR A 123 0.60 0.61 2.22
N ILE A 124 0.26 1.90 2.10
CA ILE A 124 1.24 3.00 2.21
C ILE A 124 2.02 2.89 3.52
N ASP A 125 1.34 2.63 4.64
CA ASP A 125 1.97 2.54 5.96
C ASP A 125 2.93 1.35 6.06
N SER A 126 2.51 0.19 5.54
CA SER A 126 3.34 -1.02 5.54
C SER A 126 4.61 -0.83 4.72
N LEU A 127 4.50 -0.19 3.56
CA LEU A 127 5.65 0.17 2.73
C LEU A 127 6.57 1.16 3.45
N THR A 128 6.00 2.22 4.02
CA THR A 128 6.73 3.26 4.75
C THR A 128 7.50 2.65 5.91
N HIS A 129 6.85 1.80 6.70
CA HIS A 129 7.48 1.08 7.80
C HIS A 129 8.62 0.17 7.32
N GLN A 130 8.44 -0.55 6.21
CA GLN A 130 9.50 -1.38 5.61
C GLN A 130 10.72 -0.55 5.18
N ILE A 131 10.49 0.62 4.57
CA ILE A 131 11.55 1.56 4.18
C ILE A 131 12.29 2.06 5.43
N VAL A 132 11.58 2.63 6.40
CA VAL A 132 12.18 3.15 7.64
C VAL A 132 12.97 2.06 8.35
N ARG A 133 12.46 0.82 8.38
CA ARG A 133 13.15 -0.31 9.00
C ARG A 133 14.44 -0.68 8.30
N THR A 134 14.51 -0.53 6.98
CA THR A 134 15.75 -0.78 6.23
C THR A 134 16.82 0.26 6.54
N PHE A 135 16.41 1.50 6.84
CA PHE A 135 17.31 2.61 7.20
C PHE A 135 17.38 2.88 8.71
N ALA A 136 16.87 1.99 9.57
CA ALA A 136 16.74 2.25 11.01
C ALA A 136 18.08 2.65 11.63
N ARG A 137 19.16 1.94 11.27
CA ARG A 137 20.51 2.23 11.76
C ARG A 137 21.01 3.60 11.31
N ASP A 138 20.77 3.96 10.05
CA ASP A 138 21.21 5.22 9.47
C ASP A 138 20.45 6.42 10.06
N LEU A 139 19.22 6.18 10.51
CA LEU A 139 18.38 7.15 11.21
C LEU A 139 18.66 7.21 12.72
N GLY A 140 19.61 6.42 13.24
CA GLY A 140 19.89 6.34 14.68
C GLY A 140 18.77 5.68 15.49
N LEU A 141 17.86 4.94 14.84
CA LEU A 141 16.78 4.20 15.49
C LEU A 141 17.27 2.82 15.97
N SER A 142 16.68 2.33 17.05
CA SER A 142 16.85 0.95 17.47
C SER A 142 16.40 -0.02 16.36
N SER A 143 17.07 -1.16 16.23
CA SER A 143 16.65 -2.24 15.33
C SER A 143 15.28 -2.83 15.69
N THR A 144 14.78 -2.57 16.90
CA THR A 144 13.48 -3.02 17.42
C THR A 144 12.50 -1.87 17.60
N PHE A 145 12.64 -0.75 16.87
CA PHE A 145 11.69 0.35 17.00
C PHE A 145 10.26 -0.10 16.68
N GLU A 146 9.33 0.36 17.49
CA GLU A 146 7.90 0.19 17.27
C GLU A 146 7.31 1.48 16.70
N VAL A 147 6.41 1.34 15.73
CA VAL A 147 5.64 2.48 15.21
C VAL A 147 4.39 2.61 16.04
N ILE A 148 4.30 3.69 16.79
CA ILE A 148 3.13 4.03 17.60
C ILE A 148 2.25 4.96 16.76
N LEU A 149 1.00 4.56 16.52
CA LEU A 149 0.01 5.36 15.79
C LEU A 149 -0.78 6.28 16.74
N GLU A 150 -0.98 5.84 17.99
CA GLU A 150 -1.77 6.53 19.01
C GLU A 150 -0.90 7.50 19.81
N THR A 151 -0.59 8.64 19.21
CA THR A 151 0.29 9.65 19.83
C THR A 151 -0.32 10.30 21.07
N GLU A 152 -1.65 10.42 21.14
CA GLU A 152 -2.35 11.01 22.28
C GLU A 152 -2.20 10.17 23.55
N LEU A 153 -2.40 8.85 23.44
CA LEU A 153 -2.22 7.92 24.55
C LEU A 153 -0.77 7.95 25.08
N LEU A 154 0.21 8.03 24.18
CA LEU A 154 1.62 8.13 24.55
C LEU A 154 1.91 9.45 25.27
N LEU A 155 1.32 10.56 24.80
CA LEU A 155 1.47 11.87 25.42
C LEU A 155 0.86 11.87 26.84
N GLU A 156 -0.33 11.30 27.01
CA GLU A 156 -0.97 11.15 28.33
C GLU A 156 -0.09 10.35 29.29
N GLN A 157 0.41 9.20 28.87
CA GLN A 157 1.33 8.39 29.70
C GLN A 157 2.62 9.14 30.06
N ALA A 158 3.18 9.91 29.11
CA ALA A 158 4.38 10.71 29.37
C ALA A 158 4.10 11.85 30.37
N VAL A 159 2.91 12.46 30.30
CA VAL A 159 2.45 13.47 31.25
C VAL A 159 2.23 12.85 32.63
N ASP A 160 1.59 11.68 32.71
CA ASP A 160 1.35 10.97 33.97
C ASP A 160 2.68 10.59 34.66
N LEU A 161 3.65 10.09 33.91
CA LEU A 161 5.00 9.81 34.42
C LEU A 161 5.71 11.07 34.93
N LEU A 162 5.56 12.20 34.22
CA LEU A 162 6.08 13.48 34.70
C LEU A 162 5.41 13.93 36.00
N ILE A 163 4.10 13.70 36.13
CA ILE A 163 3.33 14.03 37.34
C ILE A 163 3.74 13.12 38.51
N GLU A 164 3.98 11.83 38.27
CA GLU A 164 4.42 10.89 39.30
C GLU A 164 5.81 11.23 39.85
N GLN A 165 6.72 11.71 39.00
CA GLN A 165 8.06 12.15 39.40
C GLN A 165 8.07 13.52 40.11
N THR A 166 6.94 14.23 40.10
CA THR A 166 6.79 15.49 40.82
C THR A 166 6.78 15.26 42.34
N GLY A 167 7.58 16.01 43.07
CA GLY A 167 7.80 15.84 44.50
C GLY A 167 9.11 15.12 44.85
N GLU A 168 9.61 14.25 43.97
CA GLU A 168 10.92 13.61 44.14
C GLU A 168 12.06 14.43 43.54
N ASN A 169 11.87 14.95 42.32
CA ASN A 169 12.84 15.80 41.65
C ASN A 169 12.49 17.28 41.81
N LYS A 170 13.27 18.00 42.62
CA LYS A 170 13.06 19.44 42.89
C LYS A 170 13.05 20.33 41.65
N GLN A 171 13.79 19.98 40.60
CA GLN A 171 13.88 20.80 39.39
C GLN A 171 12.63 20.64 38.51
N GLN A 172 12.20 19.39 38.27
CA GLN A 172 10.95 19.10 37.53
C GLN A 172 9.72 19.64 38.29
N THR A 173 9.69 19.46 39.62
CA THR A 173 8.63 19.97 40.49
C THR A 173 8.48 21.47 40.38
N LYS A 174 9.58 22.21 40.40
CA LYS A 174 9.55 23.66 40.28
C LYS A 174 8.98 24.10 38.92
N ILE A 175 9.41 23.48 37.82
CA ILE A 175 8.91 23.79 36.47
C ILE A 175 7.40 23.55 36.36
N LEU A 176 6.91 22.40 36.84
CA LEU A 176 5.48 22.08 36.86
C LEU A 176 4.68 23.05 37.74
N THR A 177 5.21 23.40 38.92
CA THR A 177 4.56 24.35 39.83
C THR A 177 4.50 25.75 39.23
N ASP A 178 5.60 26.22 38.65
CA ASP A 178 5.70 27.53 37.99
C ASP A 178 4.74 27.60 36.79
N PHE A 179 4.62 26.51 36.01
CA PHE A 179 3.66 26.41 34.91
C PHE A 179 2.20 26.46 35.39
N VAL A 180 1.84 25.73 36.44
CA VAL A 180 0.49 25.75 37.02
C VAL A 180 0.15 27.14 37.58
N ILE A 181 1.09 27.77 38.29
CA ILE A 181 0.94 29.14 38.81
C ILE A 181 0.75 30.14 37.66
N GLN A 182 1.54 30.01 36.59
CA GLN A 182 1.43 30.85 35.40
C GLN A 182 0.08 30.66 34.72
N LYS A 183 -0.36 29.42 34.47
CA LYS A 183 -1.67 29.13 33.87
C LYS A 183 -2.84 29.60 34.74
N ALA A 184 -2.77 29.44 36.06
CA ALA A 184 -3.79 29.96 36.98
C ALA A 184 -3.83 31.49 37.00
N SER A 185 -2.68 32.14 36.77
CA SER A 185 -2.57 33.61 36.69
C SER A 185 -3.05 34.13 35.33
N ASP A 186 -2.75 33.44 34.24
CA ASP A 186 -3.25 33.76 32.90
C ASP A 186 -4.76 33.52 32.78
N ASN A 187 -5.32 32.55 33.52
CA ASN A 187 -6.76 32.31 33.58
C ASN A 187 -7.53 33.38 34.38
N LYS A 188 -6.84 34.31 35.06
CA LYS A 188 -7.45 35.55 35.57
C LYS A 188 -7.61 36.62 34.46
N SER A 189 -7.08 36.38 33.26
CA SER A 189 -7.19 37.28 32.10
C SER A 189 -8.15 36.74 31.02
N TRP A 190 -9.14 35.95 31.41
CA TRP A 190 -10.31 35.61 30.58
C TRP A 190 -11.56 36.21 31.25
N THR A 191 -11.65 37.53 31.16
CA THR A 191 -12.93 38.25 31.14
C THR A 191 -13.10 38.82 29.76
#